data_AF-A0A2N6AEQ5-F1
#
_entry.id   AF-A0A2N6AEQ5-F1
#
_cell.length_a   1.000
_cell.length_b   1.000
_cell.length_c   1.000
_cell.angle_alpha   90.00
_cell.angle_beta   90.00
_cell.angle_gamma   90.00
#
_symmetry.space_group_name_H-M   'P 1'
#
loop_
_entity.id
_entity.type
_entity.pdbx_description
1 polymer ?
#
loop_
_entity_poly.entity_id
_entity_poly.type
_entity_poly.pdbx_seq_one_letter_code
_entity_poly.pdbx_strand_id
1 'polypeptide(L)'
;MKLKEILHYLKEKSEENLIIFPLHPGTRKKIDDYGLSICKNIHTVDPLGYFDMMKLVSHSNYVYTDSGGLQKEAFFLQVPCITLRDETEWVETIESGWNQLWKDNKRNINNTIQRPKLDLENLIQTIENYDY
;
A
#
# COMPACT_ATOMS: atom_id res chain seq x y z
N MET A 1 15.92 11.17 1.43
CA MET A 1 14.92 12.24 1.43
C MET A 1 13.51 11.69 1.17
N LYS A 2 13.23 11.12 -0.02
CA LYS A 2 11.89 10.59 -0.39
C LYS A 2 11.35 9.45 0.51
N LEU A 3 12.17 8.47 0.90
CA LEU A 3 11.74 7.37 1.79
C LEU A 3 11.26 7.86 3.17
N LYS A 4 11.95 8.84 3.75
CA LYS A 4 11.58 9.42 5.05
C LYS A 4 10.22 10.13 4.98
N GLU A 5 9.98 10.88 3.91
CA GLU A 5 8.68 11.53 3.67
C GLU A 5 7.57 10.48 3.51
N ILE A 6 7.80 9.41 2.75
CA ILE A 6 6.84 8.30 2.59
C ILE A 6 6.54 7.66 3.95
N LEU A 7 7.55 7.33 4.75
CA LEU A 7 7.33 6.74 6.06
C LEU A 7 6.58 7.68 7.02
N HIS A 8 6.83 8.99 6.94
CA HIS A 8 6.06 9.97 7.71
C HIS A 8 4.60 10.00 7.28
N TYR A 9 4.35 10.03 5.97
CA TYR A 9 3.00 9.97 5.42
C TYR A 9 2.26 8.68 5.81
N LEU A 10 2.92 7.53 5.69
CA LEU A 10 2.35 6.24 6.08
C LEU A 10 2.11 6.16 7.60
N LYS A 11 2.98 6.77 8.41
CA LYS A 11 2.77 6.89 9.86
C LYS A 11 1.45 7.62 10.15
N GLU A 12 1.22 8.78 9.56
CA GLU A 12 -0.03 9.54 9.73
C GLU A 12 -1.24 8.70 9.32
N LYS A 13 -1.17 8.00 8.18
CA LYS A 13 -2.27 7.13 7.73
C LYS A 13 -2.50 5.91 8.61
N SER A 14 -1.44 5.43 9.28
CA SER A 14 -1.52 4.30 10.21
C SER A 14 -2.19 4.63 11.56
N GLU A 15 -2.45 5.90 11.85
CA GLU A 15 -3.17 6.30 13.07
C GLU A 15 -4.65 5.86 13.04
N GLU A 16 -5.23 5.80 11.84
CA GLU A 16 -6.63 5.42 11.62
C GLU A 16 -6.78 4.05 10.94
N ASN A 17 -5.68 3.49 10.42
CA ASN A 17 -5.69 2.28 9.60
C ASN A 17 -4.58 1.31 10.01
N LEU A 18 -4.86 0.01 9.91
CA LEU A 18 -3.81 -1.00 9.86
C LEU A 18 -3.15 -0.97 8.48
N ILE A 19 -1.82 -0.88 8.44
CA ILE A 19 -1.07 -0.96 7.18
C ILE A 19 -0.26 -2.25 7.16
N ILE A 20 -0.48 -3.09 6.14
CA ILE A 20 0.41 -4.21 5.84
C ILE A 20 1.40 -3.73 4.79
N PHE A 21 2.70 -3.86 5.09
CA PHE A 21 3.77 -3.37 4.25
C PHE A 21 4.72 -4.51 3.87
N PRO A 22 4.50 -5.17 2.71
CA PRO A 22 5.46 -6.12 2.14
C PRO A 22 6.79 -5.42 1.85
N LEU A 23 7.79 -5.66 2.70
CA LEU A 23 8.99 -4.84 2.75
C LEU A 23 10.17 -5.57 2.11
N HIS A 24 10.58 -5.12 0.92
CA HIS A 24 11.75 -5.67 0.24
C HIS A 24 13.04 -5.50 1.08
N PRO A 25 13.95 -6.50 1.14
CA PRO A 25 15.18 -6.44 1.93
C PRO A 25 16.02 -5.19 1.67
N GLY A 26 16.08 -4.74 0.42
CA GLY A 26 16.77 -3.51 0.04
C GLY A 26 16.16 -2.24 0.65
N THR A 27 14.84 -2.20 0.86
CA THR A 27 14.17 -1.08 1.54
C THR A 27 14.36 -1.18 3.05
N ARG A 28 14.26 -2.39 3.62
CA ARG A 28 14.56 -2.65 5.05
C ARG A 28 15.95 -2.14 5.43
N LYS A 29 16.97 -2.53 4.65
CA LYS A 29 18.34 -2.06 4.85
C LYS A 29 18.45 -0.53 4.82
N LYS A 30 17.78 0.16 3.90
CA LYS A 30 17.78 1.64 3.85
C LYS A 30 17.11 2.26 5.07
N ILE A 31 16.05 1.63 5.60
CA ILE A 31 15.39 2.09 6.83
C ILE A 31 16.39 2.01 7.99
N ASP A 32 17.09 0.88 8.12
CA ASP A 32 18.10 0.66 9.15
C ASP A 32 19.31 1.61 9.00
N ASP A 33 19.87 1.71 7.80
CA ASP A 33 21.01 2.58 7.47
C ASP A 33 20.72 4.06 7.76
N TYR A 34 19.46 4.48 7.63
CA TYR A 34 19.03 5.85 7.91
C TYR A 34 18.50 6.05 9.34
N GLY A 35 18.54 5.03 10.20
CA GLY A 35 18.01 5.09 11.57
C GLY A 35 16.52 5.44 11.62
N LEU A 36 15.77 5.07 10.57
CA LEU A 36 14.32 5.27 10.50
C LEU A 36 13.62 4.13 11.23
N SER A 37 12.46 4.41 11.81
CA SER A 37 11.63 3.40 12.47
C SER A 37 10.28 3.26 11.77
N ILE A 38 9.78 2.04 11.75
CA ILE A 38 8.45 1.72 11.28
C ILE A 38 7.50 1.78 12.49
N CYS A 39 6.34 2.38 12.30
CA CYS A 39 5.38 2.58 13.39
C CYS A 39 4.66 1.28 13.73
N LYS A 40 4.17 1.16 14.98
CA LYS A 40 3.54 -0.08 15.47
C LYS A 40 2.32 -0.53 14.65
N ASN A 41 1.57 0.39 14.07
CA ASN A 41 0.39 0.10 13.25
C ASN A 41 0.74 -0.24 11.78
N ILE A 42 2.04 -0.27 11.44
CA ILE A 42 2.54 -0.72 10.15
C ILE A 42 3.18 -2.10 10.37
N HIS A 43 2.48 -3.14 9.94
CA HIS A 43 2.94 -4.51 9.99
C HIS A 43 3.78 -4.82 8.76
N THR A 44 5.08 -5.01 8.96
CA THR A 44 5.95 -5.47 7.87
C THR A 44 5.84 -6.97 7.71
N VAL A 45 5.64 -7.42 6.48
CA VAL A 45 5.78 -8.83 6.10
C VAL A 45 6.91 -8.95 5.08
N ASP A 46 7.38 -10.17 4.85
CA ASP A 46 8.33 -10.43 3.78
C ASP A 46 7.70 -10.18 2.40
N PRO A 47 8.52 -9.99 1.35
CA PRO A 47 8.01 -9.80 0.00
C PRO A 47 7.07 -10.93 -0.41
N LEU A 48 5.89 -10.56 -0.91
CA LEU A 48 4.86 -11.51 -1.30
C LEU A 48 5.05 -11.98 -2.74
N GLY A 49 4.65 -13.23 -3.00
CA GLY A 49 4.37 -13.70 -4.35
C GLY A 49 3.22 -12.91 -4.99
N TYR A 50 3.10 -12.99 -6.31
CA TYR A 50 2.11 -12.24 -7.08
C TYR A 50 0.66 -12.50 -6.60
N PHE A 51 0.29 -13.77 -6.43
CA PHE A 51 -1.08 -14.13 -6.04
C PHE A 51 -1.43 -13.67 -4.63
N ASP A 52 -0.50 -13.78 -3.68
CA ASP A 52 -0.69 -13.29 -2.32
C ASP A 52 -0.79 -11.77 -2.26
N MET A 53 0.00 -11.07 -3.09
CA MET A 53 -0.12 -9.62 -3.27
C MET A 53 -1.51 -9.25 -3.80
N MET A 54 -2.02 -9.92 -4.84
CA MET A 54 -3.35 -9.65 -5.39
C MET A 54 -4.48 -9.99 -4.39
N LYS A 55 -4.32 -11.05 -3.60
CA LYS A 55 -5.24 -11.39 -2.50
C LYS A 55 -5.26 -10.29 -1.44
N LEU A 56 -4.09 -9.80 -1.02
CA LEU A 56 -3.97 -8.69 -0.07
C LEU A 56 -4.63 -7.41 -0.63
N VAL A 57 -4.30 -7.04 -1.87
CA VAL A 57 -4.84 -5.84 -2.53
C VAL A 57 -6.36 -5.89 -2.64
N SER A 58 -6.93 -6.99 -3.15
CA SER A 58 -8.37 -7.12 -3.38
C SER A 58 -9.24 -6.95 -2.12
N HIS A 59 -8.66 -7.19 -0.94
CA HIS A 59 -9.30 -7.02 0.36
C HIS A 59 -8.90 -5.72 1.08
N SER A 60 -8.03 -4.90 0.49
CA SER A 60 -7.56 -3.65 1.10
C SER A 60 -8.55 -2.52 0.89
N ASN A 61 -8.67 -1.62 1.87
CA ASN A 61 -9.47 -0.40 1.72
C ASN A 61 -8.79 0.60 0.77
N TYR A 62 -7.46 0.67 0.86
CA TYR A 62 -6.59 1.52 0.05
C TYR A 62 -5.28 0.79 -0.25
N VAL A 63 -4.68 1.09 -1.39
CA VAL A 63 -3.30 0.71 -1.72
C VAL A 63 -2.44 1.95 -1.74
N TYR A 64 -1.29 1.92 -1.08
CA TYR A 64 -0.24 2.93 -1.21
C TYR A 64 0.90 2.31 -2.01
N THR A 65 1.26 2.87 -3.17
CA THR A 65 2.30 2.26 -4.02
C THR A 65 3.04 3.25 -4.90
N ASP A 66 4.31 2.97 -5.18
CA ASP A 66 5.09 3.59 -6.25
C ASP A 66 5.22 2.69 -7.50
N SER A 67 4.66 1.47 -7.46
CA SER A 67 4.69 0.54 -8.59
C SER A 67 3.74 1.00 -9.70
N GLY A 68 4.23 1.05 -10.94
CA GLY A 68 3.41 1.35 -12.11
C GLY A 68 2.34 0.28 -12.34
N GLY A 69 2.71 -1.00 -12.33
CA GLY A 69 1.76 -2.11 -12.53
C GLY A 69 0.68 -2.15 -11.45
N LEU A 70 1.09 -1.98 -10.18
CA LEU A 70 0.17 -2.13 -9.04
C LEU A 70 -0.91 -1.05 -9.00
N GLN A 71 -0.64 0.16 -9.52
CA GLN A 71 -1.65 1.20 -9.68
C GLN A 71 -2.82 0.72 -10.56
N LYS A 72 -2.51 0.05 -11.68
CA LYS A 72 -3.53 -0.46 -12.60
C LYS A 72 -4.22 -1.72 -12.06
N GLU A 73 -3.48 -2.58 -11.39
CA GLU A 73 -4.03 -3.78 -10.75
C GLU A 73 -5.02 -3.39 -9.64
N ALA A 74 -4.69 -2.40 -8.80
CA ALA A 74 -5.60 -1.86 -7.80
C ALA A 74 -6.87 -1.30 -8.46
N PHE A 75 -6.73 -0.54 -9.55
CA PHE A 75 -7.87 -0.03 -10.31
C PHE A 75 -8.80 -1.15 -10.82
N PHE A 76 -8.26 -2.23 -11.40
CA PHE A 76 -9.07 -3.36 -11.88
C PHE A 76 -9.73 -4.15 -10.74
N LEU A 77 -9.06 -4.26 -9.59
CA LEU A 77 -9.62 -4.82 -8.36
C LEU A 77 -10.57 -3.84 -7.64
N GLN A 78 -10.82 -2.70 -8.27
CA GLN A 78 -11.67 -1.61 -7.78
C GLN A 78 -11.21 -1.09 -6.43
N VAL A 79 -9.91 -1.15 -6.10
CA VAL A 79 -9.30 -0.69 -4.85
C VAL A 79 -8.73 0.72 -5.06
N PRO A 80 -9.18 1.72 -4.29
CA PRO A 80 -8.57 3.03 -4.25
C PRO A 80 -7.04 2.99 -4.09
N CYS A 81 -6.34 3.72 -4.95
CA CYS A 81 -4.88 3.79 -4.95
C CYS A 81 -4.39 5.19 -4.55
N ILE A 82 -3.33 5.24 -3.77
CA ILE A 82 -2.55 6.44 -3.49
C ILE A 82 -1.15 6.18 -4.04
N THR A 83 -0.84 6.87 -5.12
CA THR A 83 0.44 6.77 -5.79
C THR A 83 1.50 7.60 -5.06
N LEU A 84 2.53 6.94 -4.54
CA LEU A 84 3.66 7.51 -3.80
C LEU A 84 4.74 8.11 -4.74
N ARG A 85 4.30 8.67 -5.87
CA ARG A 85 5.12 9.33 -6.89
C ARG A 85 4.60 10.75 -7.11
N ASP A 86 5.41 11.55 -7.79
CA ASP A 86 5.07 12.92 -8.15
C ASP A 86 4.26 12.99 -9.45
N GLU A 87 4.23 11.88 -10.20
CA GLU A 87 3.50 11.70 -11.46
C GLU A 87 3.11 10.23 -11.66
N THR A 88 2.18 9.98 -12.57
CA THR A 88 1.73 8.63 -12.97
C THR A 88 1.47 8.56 -14.46
N GLU A 89 1.78 7.42 -15.05
CA GLU A 89 1.38 7.03 -16.41
C GLU A 89 -0.12 6.72 -16.55
N TRP A 90 -0.84 6.48 -15.45
CA TRP A 90 -2.25 6.07 -15.43
C TRP A 90 -3.20 7.23 -15.11
N VAL A 91 -3.16 8.29 -15.92
CA VAL A 91 -3.95 9.50 -15.74
C VAL A 91 -5.45 9.20 -15.63
N GLU A 92 -5.95 8.22 -16.39
CA GLU A 92 -7.35 7.81 -16.38
C GLU A 92 -7.82 7.33 -15.01
N THR A 93 -6.92 6.75 -14.20
CA THR A 93 -7.25 6.28 -12.84
C THR A 93 -7.39 7.46 -11.86
N ILE A 94 -6.65 8.53 -12.09
CA ILE A 94 -6.73 9.79 -11.34
C ILE A 94 -8.01 10.54 -11.71
N GLU A 95 -8.33 10.64 -13.00
CA GLU A 95 -9.51 11.35 -13.52
C GLU A 95 -10.82 10.67 -13.11
N SER A 96 -10.84 9.34 -13.09
CA SER A 96 -12.01 8.55 -12.66
C SER A 96 -12.16 8.45 -11.14
N GLY A 97 -11.27 9.06 -10.34
CA GLY A 97 -11.37 9.11 -8.88
C GLY A 97 -10.93 7.85 -8.14
N TRP A 98 -10.26 6.92 -8.83
CA TRP A 98 -9.77 5.65 -8.27
C TRP A 98 -8.33 5.73 -7.78
N ASN A 99 -7.58 6.73 -8.20
CA ASN A 99 -6.20 6.96 -7.78
C ASN A 99 -6.00 8.43 -7.40
N GLN A 100 -4.98 8.72 -6.60
CA GLN A 100 -4.48 10.07 -6.38
C GLN A 100 -2.97 10.06 -6.18
N LEU A 101 -2.30 11.18 -6.43
CA LEU A 101 -0.92 11.37 -6.01
C LEU A 101 -0.88 11.72 -4.52
N TRP A 102 0.03 11.13 -3.77
CA TRP A 102 0.13 11.29 -2.31
C TRP A 102 0.35 12.72 -1.81
N LYS A 103 0.86 13.62 -2.66
CA LYS A 103 1.05 15.05 -2.36
C LYS A 103 -0.11 15.93 -2.84
N ASP A 104 -1.11 15.38 -3.52
CA ASP A 104 -2.30 16.10 -3.97
C ASP A 104 -3.43 15.97 -2.94
N ASN A 105 -3.36 16.78 -1.87
CA ASN A 105 -4.35 16.77 -0.78
C ASN A 105 -5.73 17.35 -1.17
N LYS A 106 -5.92 17.78 -2.42
CA LYS A 106 -7.17 18.43 -2.87
C LYS A 106 -8.19 17.45 -3.44
N ARG A 107 -7.78 16.22 -3.74
CA ARG A 107 -8.67 15.20 -4.31
C ARG A 107 -9.17 14.29 -3.19
N ASN A 108 -10.49 14.12 -3.11
CA ASN A 108 -11.06 13.07 -2.29
C ASN A 108 -11.22 11.82 -3.15
N ILE A 109 -10.63 10.70 -2.73
CA ILE A 109 -10.93 9.40 -3.33
C ILE A 109 -12.30 8.96 -2.80
N ASN A 110 -13.33 9.20 -3.60
CA ASN A 110 -14.72 8.94 -3.20
C ASN A 110 -15.26 7.58 -3.66
N ASN A 111 -14.45 6.79 -4.38
CA ASN A 111 -14.88 5.52 -4.97
C ASN A 111 -14.69 4.35 -3.99
N THR A 112 -15.26 4.46 -2.80
CA THR A 112 -15.21 3.38 -1.81
C THR A 112 -16.34 2.38 -2.05
N ILE A 113 -15.97 1.15 -2.37
CA ILE A 113 -16.89 0.00 -2.38
C ILE A 113 -16.78 -0.72 -1.04
N GLN A 114 -17.90 -1.13 -0.44
CA GLN A 114 -17.87 -2.00 0.74
C GLN A 114 -17.21 -3.33 0.39
N ARG A 115 -16.12 -3.66 1.10
CA ARG A 115 -15.42 -4.94 0.93
C ARG A 115 -15.73 -5.92 2.05
N PRO A 116 -15.67 -7.23 1.77
CA PRO A 116 -15.62 -8.24 2.82
C PRO A 116 -14.43 -7.95 3.73
N LYS A 117 -14.67 -7.89 5.05
CA LYS A 117 -13.58 -7.79 6.01
C LYS A 117 -12.76 -9.06 5.93
N LEU A 118 -11.47 -8.91 5.66
CA LEU A 118 -10.54 -10.00 5.77
C LEU A 118 -10.20 -10.22 7.24
N ASP A 119 -10.11 -11.48 7.65
CA ASP A 119 -9.43 -11.85 8.88
C ASP A 119 -7.93 -11.64 8.67
N LEU A 120 -7.42 -10.55 9.24
CA LEU A 120 -6.04 -10.11 9.07
C LEU A 120 -5.07 -11.06 9.77
N GLU A 121 -5.47 -11.67 10.90
CA GLU A 121 -4.64 -12.66 11.59
C GLU A 121 -4.50 -13.92 10.73
N ASN A 122 -5.61 -14.40 10.18
CA ASN A 122 -5.60 -15.55 9.28
C ASN A 122 -4.85 -15.26 7.96
N LEU A 123 -4.97 -14.05 7.39
CA LEU A 123 -4.19 -13.68 6.20
C LEU A 123 -2.70 -13.65 6.50
N ILE A 124 -2.27 -13.00 7.58
CA ILE A 124 -0.86 -12.93 7.96
C ILE A 124 -0.31 -14.34 8.20
N GLN A 125 -1.04 -15.18 8.94
CA GLN A 125 -0.66 -16.58 9.12
C GLN A 125 -0.61 -17.34 7.78
N THR A 126 -1.58 -17.15 6.88
CA THR A 126 -1.55 -17.80 5.57
C THR A 126 -0.32 -17.37 4.77
N ILE A 127 -0.02 -16.07 4.75
CA ILE A 127 1.13 -15.49 4.06
C ILE A 127 2.44 -16.02 4.64
N GLU A 128 2.56 -16.12 5.96
CA GLU A 128 3.77 -16.57 6.64
C GLU A 128 3.96 -18.10 6.57
N ASN A 129 2.89 -18.88 6.37
CA ASN A 129 2.92 -20.35 6.33
C ASN A 129 3.09 -20.96 4.92
N TYR A 130 3.15 -20.14 3.86
CA TYR A 130 3.52 -20.63 2.52
C TYR A 130 5.04 -20.63 2.36
N ASP A 131 5.67 -21.74 2.75
CA ASP A 131 7.04 -22.05 2.34
C ASP A 131 7.04 -22.42 0.84
N TYR A 132 7.80 -21.66 0.03
CA TYR A 132 8.24 -22.09 -1.30
C TYR A 132 9.59 -22.80 -1.21
#